data_AF-A0A9Q3A9Z4-F1
#
_entry.id   AF-A0A9Q3A9Z4-F1
#
_cell.length_a   1.000
_cell.length_b   1.000
_cell.length_c   1.000
_cell.angle_alpha   90.00
_cell.angle_beta   90.00
_cell.angle_gamma   90.00
#
_symmetry.space_group_name_H-M   'P 1'
#
loop_
_entity.id
_entity.type
_entity.pdbx_description
1 polymer ?
#
loop_
_entity_poly.entity_id
_entity_poly.type
_entity_poly.pdbx_seq_one_letter_code
_entity_poly.pdbx_strand_id
1 'polypeptide(L)'
;MSCTPPYRIYLWLPWVCLVTLLGLEAYQYGLQVTHFEQFVQIHLLGFGLLGYPLFALWASRRLHLAPSRLWWAPVLCIPFYALPWVLYGLVYLLMGRIVGLGMMLMWLAFLPYLLGAGYFFVFLVALLLAAQRRLCNGP
;
A
#
# COMPACT_ATOMS: atom_id res chain seq x y z
N MET A 1 -11.44 2.84 32.93
CA MET A 1 -11.91 2.78 31.52
C MET A 1 -10.83 2.10 30.71
N SER A 2 -11.11 0.95 30.10
CA SER A 2 -10.13 0.25 29.27
C SER A 2 -9.83 1.12 28.04
N CYS A 3 -8.65 1.73 28.03
CA CYS A 3 -8.21 2.68 27.03
C CYS A 3 -7.74 1.96 25.75
N THR A 4 -8.53 0.98 25.29
CA THR A 4 -8.22 0.21 24.09
C THR A 4 -9.44 0.14 23.18
N PRO A 5 -9.68 1.14 22.32
CA PRO A 5 -10.23 0.81 21.02
C PRO A 5 -9.27 -0.18 20.33
N PRO A 6 -9.76 -1.15 19.58
CA PRO A 6 -8.89 -2.15 18.97
C PRO A 6 -7.96 -1.43 18.00
N TYR A 7 -6.66 -1.39 18.28
CA TYR A 7 -5.59 -0.87 17.41
C TYR A 7 -5.71 -1.35 15.95
N ARG A 8 -6.42 -2.47 15.73
CA ARG A 8 -6.92 -2.92 14.43
C ARG A 8 -7.61 -1.80 13.65
N ILE A 9 -8.52 -1.02 14.22
CA ILE A 9 -9.29 0.02 13.51
C ILE A 9 -8.36 1.08 12.89
N TYR A 10 -7.37 1.56 13.64
CA TYR A 10 -6.38 2.52 13.13
C TYR A 10 -5.53 1.96 11.99
N LEU A 11 -5.37 0.64 11.97
CA LEU A 11 -4.65 -0.06 10.93
C LEU A 11 -5.43 -0.16 9.60
N TRP A 12 -6.76 -0.21 9.68
CA TRP A 12 -7.66 -0.20 8.52
C TRP A 12 -8.00 1.20 8.02
N LEU A 13 -7.79 2.24 8.83
CA LEU A 13 -8.12 3.62 8.48
C LEU A 13 -7.45 4.08 7.16
N PRO A 14 -6.16 3.80 6.91
CA PRO A 14 -5.54 4.19 5.65
C PRO A 14 -6.00 3.32 4.47
N TRP A 15 -6.45 2.08 4.71
CA TRP A 15 -7.11 1.26 3.69
C TRP A 15 -8.42 1.88 3.25
N VAL A 16 -9.28 2.27 4.20
CA VAL A 16 -10.55 2.94 3.92
C VAL A 16 -10.30 4.22 3.14
N CYS A 17 -9.29 5.00 3.54
CA CYS A 17 -8.89 6.23 2.86
C CYS A 17 -8.46 5.96 1.40
N LEU A 18 -7.61 4.93 1.17
CA LEU A 18 -7.20 4.50 -0.17
C LEU A 18 -8.38 4.03 -1.03
N VAL A 19 -9.31 3.24 -0.46
CA VAL A 19 -10.54 2.80 -1.16
C VAL A 19 -11.41 3.99 -1.53
N THR A 20 -11.60 4.96 -0.62
CA THR A 20 -12.41 6.16 -0.90
C THR A 20 -11.78 7.04 -1.97
N LEU A 21 -10.45 7.21 -1.95
CA LEU A 21 -9.73 7.96 -2.98
C LEU A 21 -9.85 7.27 -4.34
N LEU A 22 -9.66 5.95 -4.40
CA LEU A 22 -9.83 5.18 -5.63
C LEU A 22 -11.27 5.24 -6.16
N GLY A 23 -12.26 5.18 -5.27
CA GLY A 23 -13.68 5.29 -5.63
C GLY A 23 -14.06 6.67 -6.17
N LEU A 24 -13.54 7.74 -5.55
CA LEU A 24 -13.69 9.11 -6.03
C LEU A 24 -13.05 9.28 -7.41
N GLU A 25 -11.86 8.75 -7.60
CA GLU A 25 -11.14 8.84 -8.87
C GLU A 25 -11.88 8.08 -9.98
N ALA A 26 -12.38 6.87 -9.70
CA ALA A 26 -13.19 6.10 -10.63
C ALA A 26 -14.52 6.77 -10.97
N TYR A 27 -15.14 7.47 -10.00
CA TYR A 27 -16.36 8.23 -10.22
C TYR A 27 -16.13 9.47 -11.08
N GLN A 28 -15.00 10.16 -10.87
CA GLN A 28 -14.73 11.46 -11.47
C GLN A 28 -14.10 11.37 -12.87
N TYR A 29 -13.30 10.34 -13.14
CA TYR A 29 -12.59 10.18 -14.42
C TYR A 29 -13.04 8.95 -15.24
N GLY A 30 -13.88 8.07 -14.66
CA GLY A 30 -14.25 6.79 -15.28
C GLY A 30 -13.07 5.82 -15.38
N LEU A 31 -13.34 4.54 -15.69
CA LEU A 31 -12.31 3.50 -15.91
C LEU A 31 -11.57 3.66 -17.26
N GLN A 32 -11.55 4.86 -17.84
CA GLN A 32 -10.90 5.09 -19.13
C GLN A 32 -9.43 5.43 -18.92
N VAL A 33 -8.56 4.49 -19.27
CA VAL A 33 -7.11 4.64 -19.21
C VAL A 33 -6.63 5.28 -20.51
N THR A 34 -6.76 6.60 -20.62
CA THR A 34 -6.35 7.33 -21.84
C THR A 34 -4.92 7.85 -21.76
N HIS A 35 -4.38 8.09 -20.56
CA HIS A 35 -3.02 8.60 -20.35
C HIS A 35 -2.14 7.71 -19.46
N PHE A 36 -0.82 7.76 -19.67
CA PHE A 36 0.19 7.03 -18.89
C PHE A 36 0.10 7.34 -17.38
N GLU A 37 -0.26 8.58 -17.03
CA GLU A 37 -0.48 8.99 -15.63
C GLU A 37 -1.63 8.21 -14.97
N GLN A 38 -2.74 7.99 -15.68
CA GLN A 38 -3.87 7.20 -15.18
C GLN A 38 -3.55 5.70 -15.13
N PHE A 39 -2.73 5.20 -16.08
CA PHE A 39 -2.24 3.81 -16.03
C PHE A 39 -1.43 3.58 -14.76
N VAL A 40 -0.50 4.49 -14.47
CA VAL A 40 0.30 4.48 -13.25
C VAL A 40 -0.61 4.60 -12.03
N GLN A 41 -1.56 5.51 -12.02
CA GLN A 41 -2.41 5.75 -10.85
C GLN A 41 -3.32 4.55 -10.55
N ILE A 42 -3.96 3.94 -11.56
CA ILE A 42 -4.79 2.75 -11.41
C ILE A 42 -3.96 1.51 -11.01
N HIS A 43 -2.75 1.35 -11.55
CA HIS A 43 -1.90 0.19 -11.20
C HIS A 43 -1.22 0.38 -9.83
N LEU A 44 -0.76 1.59 -9.52
CA LEU A 44 -0.14 1.95 -8.25
C LEU A 44 -1.17 1.90 -7.11
N LEU A 45 -2.35 2.50 -7.30
CA LEU A 45 -3.44 2.40 -6.33
C LEU A 45 -4.04 1.00 -6.31
N GLY A 46 -4.28 0.34 -7.44
CA GLY A 46 -4.91 -0.98 -7.50
C GLY A 46 -4.07 -2.09 -6.85
N PHE A 47 -2.78 -2.16 -7.15
CA PHE A 47 -1.89 -3.11 -6.50
C PHE A 47 -1.53 -2.70 -5.06
N GLY A 48 -1.45 -1.39 -4.78
CA GLY A 48 -1.36 -0.87 -3.42
C GLY A 48 -2.58 -1.23 -2.55
N LEU A 49 -3.78 -1.24 -3.14
CA LEU A 49 -5.05 -1.58 -2.49
C LEU A 49 -5.12 -3.04 -2.06
N LEU A 50 -4.46 -3.94 -2.80
CA LEU A 50 -4.34 -5.36 -2.45
C LEU A 50 -3.19 -5.62 -1.47
N GLY A 51 -2.08 -4.90 -1.60
CA GLY A 51 -0.94 -5.00 -0.68
C GLY A 51 -1.26 -4.48 0.73
N TYR A 52 -2.05 -3.42 0.83
CA TYR A 52 -2.38 -2.77 2.10
C TYR A 52 -3.20 -3.66 3.07
N PRO A 53 -4.26 -4.40 2.69
CA PRO A 53 -5.00 -5.26 3.61
C PRO A 53 -4.15 -6.46 4.06
N LEU A 54 -3.26 -6.99 3.21
CA LEU A 54 -2.27 -7.99 3.61
C LEU A 54 -1.30 -7.42 4.66
N PHE A 55 -0.81 -6.19 4.46
CA PHE A 55 -0.05 -5.46 5.46
C PHE A 55 -0.86 -5.27 6.74
N ALA A 56 -2.12 -4.84 6.65
CA ALA A 56 -2.93 -4.54 7.80
C ALA A 56 -3.24 -5.80 8.63
N LEU A 57 -3.49 -6.93 7.97
CA LEU A 57 -3.64 -8.24 8.61
C LEU A 57 -2.33 -8.72 9.25
N TRP A 58 -1.21 -8.57 8.55
CA TRP A 58 0.11 -8.96 9.07
C TRP A 58 0.52 -8.14 10.29
N ALA A 59 0.41 -6.81 10.18
CA ALA A 59 0.73 -5.89 11.25
C ALA A 59 -0.25 -6.07 12.43
N SER A 60 -1.55 -6.31 12.20
CA SER A 60 -2.49 -6.66 13.28
C SER A 60 -2.08 -7.92 14.05
N ARG A 61 -1.42 -8.89 13.40
CA ARG A 61 -0.97 -10.15 14.03
C ARG A 61 0.44 -10.07 14.62
N ARG A 62 1.25 -9.07 14.27
CA ARG A 62 2.67 -9.01 14.68
C ARG A 62 3.02 -7.77 15.50
N LEU A 63 2.13 -6.79 15.61
CA LEU A 63 2.36 -5.53 16.34
C LEU A 63 2.72 -5.74 17.83
N HIS A 64 2.11 -6.76 18.46
CA HIS A 64 2.30 -7.06 19.87
C HIS A 64 3.65 -7.72 20.18
N LEU A 65 4.35 -8.24 19.17
CA LEU A 65 5.59 -9.00 19.34
C LEU A 65 6.85 -8.18 19.05
N ALA A 66 6.81 -7.23 18.11
CA ALA A 66 7.98 -6.42 17.75
C ALA A 66 7.59 -5.13 16.99
N PRO A 67 7.51 -3.96 17.66
CA PRO A 67 7.20 -2.69 16.99
C PRO A 67 8.28 -2.27 15.97
N SER A 68 9.53 -2.73 16.14
CA SER A 68 10.62 -2.51 15.19
C SER A 68 10.38 -3.15 13.82
N ARG A 69 9.58 -4.22 13.74
CA ARG A 69 9.24 -4.89 12.46
C ARG A 69 8.23 -4.11 11.63
N LEU A 70 7.58 -3.08 12.19
CA LEU A 70 6.65 -2.23 11.45
C LEU A 70 7.37 -1.48 10.30
N TRP A 71 8.62 -1.09 10.52
CA TRP A 71 9.46 -0.39 9.55
C TRP A 71 9.91 -1.27 8.38
N TRP A 72 9.85 -2.60 8.53
CA TRP A 72 10.13 -3.55 7.46
C TRP A 72 8.92 -3.84 6.58
N ALA A 73 7.74 -3.40 6.99
CA ALA A 73 6.52 -3.70 6.26
C ALA A 73 6.48 -3.14 4.83
N PRO A 74 6.93 -1.88 4.56
CA PRO A 74 6.98 -1.37 3.19
C PRO A 74 7.88 -2.23 2.29
N VAL A 75 8.99 -2.72 2.84
CA VAL A 75 9.94 -3.60 2.14
C VAL A 75 9.33 -4.98 1.86
N LEU A 76 8.59 -5.54 2.82
CA LEU A 76 7.90 -6.82 2.65
C LEU A 76 6.75 -6.76 1.63
N CYS A 77 6.20 -5.57 1.37
CA CYS A 77 5.16 -5.36 0.35
C CYS A 77 5.72 -5.23 -1.08
N ILE A 78 7.02 -4.97 -1.26
CA ILE A 78 7.67 -4.86 -2.58
C ILE A 78 7.37 -6.07 -3.48
N PRO A 79 7.56 -7.33 -3.06
CA PRO A 79 7.30 -8.48 -3.94
C PRO A 79 5.84 -8.57 -4.37
N PHE A 80 4.87 -8.18 -3.52
CA PHE A 80 3.45 -8.18 -3.90
C PHE A 80 3.14 -7.14 -4.98
N TYR A 81 3.88 -6.03 -4.97
CA TYR A 81 3.78 -5.01 -6.02
C TYR A 81 4.54 -5.43 -7.29
N ALA A 82 5.74 -6.00 -7.17
CA ALA A 82 6.56 -6.40 -8.30
C ALA A 82 5.99 -7.59 -9.08
N LEU A 83 5.38 -8.56 -8.39
CA LEU A 83 4.92 -9.82 -8.97
C LEU A 83 3.90 -9.65 -10.11
N PRO A 84 2.86 -8.81 -10.00
CA PRO A 84 1.94 -8.54 -11.11
C PRO A 84 2.64 -7.92 -12.33
N TRP A 85 3.57 -6.98 -12.13
CA TRP A 85 4.33 -6.37 -13.23
C TRP A 85 5.20 -7.38 -13.96
N VAL A 86 5.89 -8.24 -13.20
CA VAL A 86 6.73 -9.31 -13.75
C VAL A 86 5.89 -10.34 -14.50
N LEU A 87 4.75 -10.78 -13.94
CA LEU A 87 3.86 -11.73 -14.59
C LEU A 87 3.22 -11.16 -15.86
N TYR A 88 2.75 -9.91 -15.81
CA TYR A 88 2.13 -9.25 -16.96
C TYR A 88 3.15 -9.04 -18.09
N GLY A 89 4.35 -8.56 -17.75
CA GLY A 89 5.44 -8.42 -18.71
C GLY A 89 5.89 -9.75 -19.31
N LEU A 90 5.92 -10.84 -18.52
CA LEU A 90 6.23 -12.18 -19.00
C LEU A 90 5.20 -12.68 -20.03
N VAL A 91 3.90 -12.47 -19.77
CA VAL A 91 2.83 -12.83 -20.73
C VAL A 91 2.99 -12.08 -22.05
N TYR A 92 3.31 -10.78 -22.00
CA TYR A 92 3.57 -10.00 -23.22
C TYR A 92 4.80 -10.50 -23.98
N LEU A 93 5.85 -10.90 -23.26
CA LEU A 93 7.05 -11.47 -23.85
C LEU A 93 6.74 -12.79 -24.56
N LEU A 94 5.95 -13.67 -23.93
CA LEU A 94 5.49 -14.93 -24.50
C LEU A 94 4.61 -14.74 -25.74
N MET A 95 3.90 -13.61 -25.83
CA MET A 95 3.16 -13.20 -27.04
C MET A 95 4.03 -12.51 -28.11
N GLY A 96 5.37 -12.55 -27.96
CA GLY A 96 6.31 -12.00 -28.94
C GLY A 96 6.45 -10.47 -28.89
N ARG A 97 5.90 -9.81 -27.85
CA ARG A 97 5.99 -8.35 -27.69
C ARG A 97 7.15 -7.98 -26.78
N ILE A 98 8.18 -7.37 -27.35
CA ILE A 98 9.37 -6.91 -26.60
C ILE A 98 9.04 -5.85 -25.54
N VAL A 99 7.89 -5.18 -25.68
CA VAL A 99 7.33 -4.25 -24.68
C VAL A 99 7.14 -4.93 -23.31
N GLY A 100 6.99 -6.26 -23.28
CA GLY A 100 6.95 -7.05 -22.04
C GLY A 100 8.19 -6.87 -21.16
N LEU A 101 9.39 -6.74 -21.74
CA LEU A 101 10.62 -6.47 -20.98
C LEU A 101 10.57 -5.11 -20.26
N GLY A 102 10.04 -4.09 -20.94
CA GLY A 102 9.84 -2.77 -20.34
C GLY A 102 8.89 -2.84 -19.15
N MET A 103 7.78 -3.57 -19.28
CA MET A 103 6.82 -3.79 -18.19
C MET A 103 7.46 -4.52 -16.99
N MET A 104 8.30 -5.54 -17.23
CA MET A 104 8.98 -6.29 -16.17
C MET A 104 9.97 -5.45 -15.35
N LEU A 105 10.44 -4.31 -15.88
CA LEU A 105 11.39 -3.42 -15.21
C LEU A 105 10.75 -2.12 -14.70
N MET A 106 9.60 -1.73 -15.25
CA MET A 106 8.97 -0.44 -14.96
C MET A 106 8.58 -0.28 -13.49
N TRP A 107 8.27 -1.37 -12.78
CA TRP A 107 8.00 -1.34 -11.34
C TRP A 107 9.18 -0.80 -10.51
N LEU A 108 10.42 -0.90 -11.00
CA LEU A 108 11.60 -0.33 -10.33
C LEU A 108 11.54 1.20 -10.27
N ALA A 109 10.97 1.86 -11.29
CA ALA A 109 10.78 3.31 -11.26
C ALA A 109 9.74 3.73 -10.20
N PHE A 110 8.84 2.83 -9.82
CA PHE A 110 7.81 3.06 -8.82
C PHE A 110 8.22 2.68 -7.39
N LEU A 111 9.35 1.99 -7.20
CA LEU A 111 9.90 1.69 -5.86
C LEU A 111 10.01 2.90 -4.93
N PRO A 112 10.58 4.06 -5.33
CA PRO A 112 10.71 5.20 -4.42
C PRO A 112 9.36 5.73 -3.96
N TYR A 113 8.36 5.74 -4.85
CA TYR A 113 6.99 6.15 -4.52
C TYR A 113 6.31 5.14 -3.60
N LEU A 114 6.46 3.84 -3.87
CA LEU A 114 5.91 2.76 -3.06
C LEU A 114 6.48 2.78 -1.63
N LEU A 115 7.80 2.95 -1.51
CA LEU A 115 8.48 3.05 -0.22
C LEU A 115 8.09 4.33 0.50
N GLY A 116 8.08 5.48 -0.18
CA GLY A 116 7.68 6.77 0.39
C GLY A 116 6.25 6.72 0.97
N ALA A 117 5.30 6.23 0.18
CA ALA A 117 3.91 6.05 0.63
C ALA A 117 3.82 5.04 1.79
N GLY A 118 4.50 3.89 1.68
CA GLY A 118 4.52 2.86 2.73
C GLY A 118 5.08 3.39 4.06
N TYR A 119 6.20 4.11 4.04
CA TYR A 119 6.79 4.72 5.23
C TYR A 119 5.92 5.84 5.80
N PHE A 120 5.28 6.64 4.94
CA PHE A 120 4.31 7.65 5.37
C PHE A 120 3.16 7.02 6.18
N PHE A 121 2.58 5.91 5.71
CA PHE A 121 1.53 5.22 6.44
C PHE A 121 2.03 4.58 7.75
N VAL A 122 3.21 3.96 7.75
CA VAL A 122 3.84 3.44 8.98
C VAL A 122 4.05 4.55 10.00
N PHE A 123 4.53 5.71 9.57
CA PHE A 123 4.72 6.88 10.42
C PHE A 123 3.39 7.40 10.98
N LEU A 124 2.35 7.51 10.14
CA LEU A 124 1.03 7.96 10.54
C LEU A 124 0.40 7.02 11.58
N VAL A 125 0.51 5.71 11.39
CA VAL A 125 0.06 4.70 12.37
C VAL A 125 0.84 4.82 13.67
N ALA A 126 2.17 4.98 13.61
CA ALA A 126 3.00 5.17 14.80
C ALA A 126 2.63 6.45 15.57
N LEU A 127 2.36 7.55 14.86
CA LEU A 127 1.95 8.83 15.43
C LEU A 127 0.58 8.72 16.09
N LEU A 128 -0.40 8.09 15.45
CA LEU A 128 -1.72 7.84 16.02
C LEU A 128 -1.63 6.99 17.30
N LEU A 129 -0.83 5.93 17.27
CA LEU A 129 -0.58 5.08 18.45
C LEU A 129 0.11 5.88 19.59
N ALA A 130 1.05 6.75 19.26
CA ALA A 130 1.72 7.60 20.23
C ALA A 130 0.77 8.66 20.83
N ALA A 131 -0.05 9.30 20.01
CA ALA A 131 -1.06 10.27 20.44
C ALA A 131 -2.09 9.62 21.36
N GLN A 132 -2.55 8.40 21.03
CA GLN A 132 -3.43 7.61 21.90
C GLN A 132 -2.78 7.30 23.25
N ARG A 133 -1.52 6.86 23.27
CA ARG A 133 -0.80 6.59 24.53
C ARG A 133 -0.72 7.84 25.42
N ARG A 134 -0.48 9.02 24.84
CA ARG A 134 -0.47 10.28 25.58
C ARG A 134 -1.86 10.63 26.15
N LEU A 135 -2.91 10.47 25.37
CA LEU A 135 -4.29 10.72 25.84
C LEU A 135 -4.73 9.77 26.94
N CYS A 136 -4.27 8.51 26.92
CA CYS A 136 -4.61 7.51 27.93
C CYS A 136 -3.79 7.60 29.22
N ASN A 137 -2.54 8.07 29.16
CA ASN A 137 -1.67 8.18 30.34
C ASN A 137 -1.83 9.51 31.10
N GLY A 138 -2.61 10.47 30.56
CA GLY A 138 -2.70 11.82 31.13
C GLY A 138 -1.39 12.61 30.99
N PRO A 139 -1.41 13.95 31.15
CA PRO A 139 -0.20 14.75 31.26
C PRO A 139 0.66 14.37 32.47
#